data_AF-A0AAV9ISY9-F1
#
_entry.id   AF-A0AAV9ISY9-F1
#
_cell.length_a   1.000
_cell.length_b   1.000
_cell.length_c   1.000
_cell.angle_alpha   90.00
_cell.angle_beta   90.00
_cell.angle_gamma   90.00
#
_symmetry.space_group_name_H-M   'P 1'
#
loop_
_entity.id
_entity.type
_entity.pdbx_description
1 polymer ?
#
loop_
_entity_poly.entity_id
_entity_poly.type
_entity_poly.pdbx_seq_one_letter_code
_entity_poly.pdbx_strand_id
1 'polypeptide(L)'
;MNWVTSKSGQSAFEQHTSRWEKELGLNERESPSQDRAPEPSANLRSQRNTNAVSGEPVAWNEANWPPLLHMVHIKLSELVPLVRANPIRYRVLMYYAMTLLFINFVVWTVLAAMGATQYAWLFWALSLLDIFLGFLLLAGGYYSLFRACADDDSAYYAAFYGFTGTVAGLSLIISIVGFPFSFNGWTRLSWLGSNATANSKSFWFAMCIIESIGWTVALVAALWLIYKVWRYQNLMD
;
A
#
# COMPACT_ATOMS: atom_id res chain seq x y z
N MET A 1 -0.29 1.77 -49.88
CA MET A 1 0.84 1.56 -48.95
C MET A 1 0.27 0.95 -47.68
N ASN A 2 0.34 -0.37 -47.55
CA ASN A 2 -0.12 -1.12 -46.38
C ASN A 2 1.10 -1.84 -45.81
N TRP A 3 1.56 -1.44 -44.62
CA TRP A 3 2.52 -2.21 -43.83
C TRP A 3 1.74 -3.05 -42.84
N VAL A 4 1.70 -4.36 -43.08
CA VAL A 4 1.20 -5.36 -42.14
C VAL A 4 2.38 -5.84 -41.30
N THR A 5 2.12 -5.85 -40.00
CA THR A 5 2.91 -6.29 -38.86
C THR A 5 3.55 -7.67 -39.00
N SER A 6 4.84 -7.78 -38.66
CA SER A 6 5.45 -9.05 -38.27
C SER A 6 5.10 -9.37 -36.81
N LYS A 7 4.67 -10.60 -36.56
CA LYS A 7 4.55 -11.23 -35.24
C LYS A 7 5.42 -12.49 -35.24
N SER A 8 5.76 -12.90 -34.03
CA SER A 8 6.38 -14.17 -33.60
C SER A 8 7.84 -14.37 -33.96
N GLY A 9 8.71 -13.85 -33.10
CA GLY A 9 9.96 -14.52 -32.78
C GLY A 9 9.66 -15.76 -31.93
N GLN A 10 9.50 -16.90 -32.60
CA GLN A 10 9.77 -18.20 -31.98
C GLN A 10 11.27 -18.47 -32.14
N SER A 11 11.94 -18.76 -31.04
CA SER A 11 13.37 -19.01 -31.01
C SER A 11 13.68 -20.31 -31.76
N ALA A 12 14.75 -20.31 -32.55
CA ALA A 12 15.22 -21.46 -33.33
C ALA A 12 15.55 -22.72 -32.49
N PHE A 13 15.45 -22.63 -31.16
CA PHE A 13 15.66 -23.73 -30.23
C PHE A 13 14.48 -24.70 -30.17
N GLU A 14 13.23 -24.23 -30.37
CA GLU A 14 12.04 -25.08 -30.35
C GLU A 14 11.91 -25.96 -31.61
N GLN A 15 12.46 -25.53 -32.75
CA GLN A 15 12.44 -26.35 -33.98
C GLN A 15 13.43 -27.51 -33.95
N HIS A 16 14.45 -27.47 -33.08
CA HIS A 16 15.48 -28.50 -33.07
C HIS A 16 15.11 -29.70 -32.19
N THR A 17 14.26 -29.52 -31.17
CA THR A 17 13.77 -30.62 -30.31
C THR A 17 12.66 -31.43 -30.98
N SER A 18 11.78 -30.78 -31.75
CA SER A 18 10.67 -31.47 -32.43
C SER A 18 11.12 -32.45 -33.52
N ARG A 19 12.35 -32.30 -34.04
CA ARG A 19 12.89 -33.18 -35.08
C ARG A 19 13.37 -34.51 -34.51
N TRP A 20 13.91 -34.52 -33.29
CA TRP A 20 14.38 -35.73 -32.62
C TRP A 20 13.23 -36.60 -32.09
N GLU A 21 12.14 -35.98 -31.64
CA GLU A 21 10.95 -36.71 -31.18
C GLU A 21 10.25 -37.49 -32.31
N LYS A 22 10.34 -36.98 -33.55
CA LYS A 22 9.74 -37.64 -34.73
C LYS A 22 10.54 -38.84 -35.23
N GLU A 23 11.87 -38.86 -35.06
CA GLU A 23 12.72 -39.95 -35.56
C GLU A 23 12.77 -41.16 -34.61
N LEU A 24 12.46 -40.96 -33.32
CA LEU A 24 12.52 -42.04 -32.32
C LEU A 24 11.24 -42.87 -32.18
N GLY A 25 10.15 -42.56 -32.91
CA GLY A 25 8.91 -43.33 -32.85
C GLY A 25 8.25 -43.39 -31.46
N LEU A 26 8.65 -42.49 -30.56
CA LEU A 26 8.15 -42.39 -29.20
C LEU A 26 7.13 -41.26 -29.12
N ASN A 27 5.86 -41.53 -29.51
CA ASN A 27 4.65 -41.00 -28.86
C ASN A 27 3.39 -41.31 -29.67
N GLU A 28 3.06 -42.60 -29.80
CA GLU A 28 1.66 -43.03 -29.79
C GLU A 28 1.41 -43.73 -28.45
N ARG A 29 1.41 -42.94 -27.38
CA ARG A 29 0.57 -43.26 -26.22
C ARG A 29 -0.58 -42.28 -26.28
N GLU A 30 -1.72 -42.80 -26.71
CA GLU A 30 -3.02 -42.19 -26.47
C GLU A 30 -3.06 -41.75 -25.01
N SER A 31 -2.96 -40.44 -24.79
CA SER A 31 -3.20 -39.88 -23.48
C SER A 31 -4.69 -40.07 -23.23
N PRO A 32 -5.10 -40.83 -22.21
CA PRO A 32 -6.51 -40.93 -21.86
C PRO A 32 -7.01 -39.51 -21.64
N SER A 33 -8.10 -39.17 -22.32
CA SER A 33 -8.95 -38.02 -22.09
C SER A 33 -8.60 -37.31 -20.78
N GLN A 34 -7.77 -36.26 -20.87
CA GLN A 34 -7.55 -35.36 -19.75
C GLN A 34 -8.93 -34.81 -19.42
N ASP A 35 -9.48 -35.29 -18.31
CA ASP A 35 -10.48 -34.62 -17.52
C ASP A 35 -10.09 -33.14 -17.50
N ARG A 36 -10.74 -32.34 -18.34
CA ARG A 36 -10.71 -30.89 -18.17
C ARG A 36 -11.18 -30.69 -16.76
N ALA A 37 -10.27 -30.26 -15.89
CA ALA A 37 -10.59 -29.82 -14.55
C ALA A 37 -11.87 -28.98 -14.68
N PRO A 38 -12.94 -29.32 -13.94
CA PRO A 38 -14.20 -28.62 -14.07
C PRO A 38 -13.90 -27.13 -13.98
N GLU A 39 -14.34 -26.36 -14.99
CA GLU A 39 -14.25 -24.91 -14.91
C GLU A 39 -14.72 -24.51 -13.50
N PRO A 40 -13.94 -23.70 -12.76
CA PRO A 40 -14.27 -23.36 -11.39
C PRO A 40 -15.72 -22.90 -11.38
N SER A 41 -16.56 -23.71 -10.73
CA SER A 41 -18.00 -23.71 -10.91
C SER A 41 -18.53 -22.29 -10.73
N ALA A 42 -19.52 -21.91 -11.53
CA ALA A 42 -20.16 -20.60 -11.47
C ALA A 42 -20.60 -20.18 -10.04
N ASN A 43 -20.72 -21.14 -9.13
CA ASN A 43 -20.96 -20.94 -7.70
C ASN A 43 -19.83 -20.17 -6.97
N LEU A 44 -18.56 -20.29 -7.37
CA LEU A 44 -17.46 -19.47 -6.82
C LEU A 44 -17.53 -18.01 -7.30
N ARG A 45 -18.13 -17.75 -8.47
CA ARG A 45 -18.42 -16.38 -8.93
C ARG A 45 -19.66 -15.79 -8.25
N SER A 46 -20.62 -16.63 -7.86
CA SER A 46 -21.79 -16.23 -7.09
C SER A 46 -21.47 -15.85 -5.64
N GLN A 47 -20.42 -16.42 -5.05
CA GLN A 47 -19.92 -16.01 -3.72
C GLN A 47 -19.16 -14.67 -3.72
N ARG A 48 -18.82 -14.14 -4.89
CA ARG A 48 -18.00 -12.93 -5.03
C ARG A 48 -18.73 -11.61 -4.80
N ASN A 49 -20.03 -11.62 -4.45
CA ASN A 49 -20.82 -10.40 -4.21
C ASN A 49 -21.85 -10.52 -3.10
N THR A 50 -21.41 -10.54 -1.85
CA THR A 50 -22.32 -10.28 -0.73
C THR A 50 -22.40 -8.79 -0.38
N ASN A 51 -21.44 -7.97 -0.83
CA ASN A 51 -21.28 -6.58 -0.35
C ASN A 51 -21.46 -5.48 -1.41
N ALA A 52 -21.85 -5.82 -2.64
CA ALA A 52 -22.15 -4.86 -3.71
C ALA A 52 -23.61 -4.39 -3.66
N VAL A 53 -23.85 -3.08 -3.77
CA VAL A 53 -25.21 -2.47 -3.72
C VAL A 53 -26.09 -2.93 -4.89
N SER A 54 -25.50 -3.15 -6.06
CA SER A 54 -26.20 -3.62 -7.26
C SER A 54 -26.33 -5.14 -7.36
N GLY A 55 -25.66 -5.90 -6.50
CA GLY A 55 -25.50 -7.36 -6.63
C GLY A 55 -24.60 -7.81 -7.79
N GLU A 56 -24.12 -6.88 -8.61
CA GLU A 56 -23.17 -7.14 -9.70
C GLU A 56 -21.72 -7.11 -9.21
N PRO A 57 -20.82 -7.94 -9.80
CA PRO A 57 -19.43 -8.02 -9.39
C PRO A 57 -18.69 -6.73 -9.69
N VAL A 58 -17.99 -6.22 -8.67
CA VAL A 58 -17.06 -5.10 -8.84
C VAL A 58 -16.08 -5.50 -9.93
N ALA A 59 -16.10 -4.76 -11.05
CA ALA A 59 -15.31 -5.07 -12.23
C ALA A 59 -13.85 -4.67 -11.99
N TRP A 60 -13.10 -5.53 -11.28
CA TRP A 60 -11.70 -5.29 -10.91
C TRP A 60 -10.73 -5.17 -12.09
N ASN A 61 -11.11 -5.73 -13.24
CA ASN A 61 -10.27 -5.81 -14.44
C ASN A 61 -10.52 -4.66 -15.42
N GLU A 62 -11.45 -3.74 -15.13
CA GLU A 62 -11.67 -2.57 -15.95
C GLU A 62 -10.64 -1.48 -15.60
N ALA A 63 -9.64 -1.34 -16.47
CA ALA A 63 -8.61 -0.32 -16.36
C ALA A 63 -9.20 1.07 -16.61
N ASN A 64 -9.52 1.78 -15.54
CA ASN A 64 -10.09 3.13 -15.62
C ASN A 64 -9.04 4.19 -15.25
N TRP A 65 -8.27 4.55 -16.27
CA TRP A 65 -7.47 5.78 -16.49
C TRP A 65 -6.45 6.23 -15.41
N PRO A 66 -5.19 6.61 -15.80
CA PRO A 66 -4.62 6.57 -17.14
C PRO A 66 -4.06 5.18 -17.52
N PRO A 67 -3.96 4.83 -18.82
CA PRO A 67 -3.57 3.49 -19.32
C PRO A 67 -2.23 2.94 -18.84
N LEU A 68 -1.35 3.80 -18.32
CA LEU A 68 -0.02 3.44 -17.83
C LEU A 68 -0.01 3.08 -16.33
N LEU A 69 -1.07 3.44 -15.61
CA LEU A 69 -1.26 3.13 -14.21
C LEU A 69 -2.58 2.36 -14.12
N HIS A 70 -2.52 1.05 -13.90
CA HIS A 70 -3.69 0.25 -13.53
C HIS A 70 -4.18 0.69 -12.13
N MET A 71 -4.66 1.93 -12.03
CA MET A 71 -5.39 2.43 -10.88
C MET A 71 -6.81 1.90 -11.05
N VAL A 72 -7.10 0.83 -10.31
CA VAL A 72 -8.47 0.36 -10.12
C VAL A 72 -9.29 1.55 -9.64
N HIS A 73 -10.29 1.96 -10.42
CA HIS A 73 -11.16 3.05 -10.03
C HIS A 73 -12.07 2.56 -8.89
N ILE A 74 -11.67 2.87 -7.67
CA ILE A 74 -12.34 2.46 -6.44
C ILE A 74 -13.62 3.30 -6.28
N LYS A 75 -14.75 2.83 -6.84
CA LYS A 75 -16.06 3.41 -6.56
C LYS A 75 -16.58 2.90 -5.22
N LEU A 76 -16.30 3.66 -4.16
CA LEU A 76 -16.85 3.38 -2.84
C LEU A 76 -18.39 3.34 -2.83
N SER A 77 -19.05 4.00 -3.79
CA SER A 77 -20.50 4.00 -3.96
C SER A 77 -21.10 2.62 -4.24
N GLU A 78 -20.29 1.68 -4.72
CA GLU A 78 -20.72 0.33 -5.08
C GLU A 78 -20.78 -0.60 -3.85
N LEU A 79 -20.17 -0.22 -2.72
CA LEU A 79 -20.25 -1.01 -1.49
C LEU A 79 -21.44 -0.62 -0.62
N VAL A 80 -21.99 -1.61 0.08
CA VAL A 80 -22.99 -1.45 1.14
C VAL A 80 -22.49 -0.41 2.18
N PRO A 81 -23.36 0.50 2.68
CA PRO A 81 -22.93 1.61 3.54
C PRO A 81 -22.09 1.22 4.78
N LEU A 82 -22.39 0.08 5.39
CA LEU A 82 -21.65 -0.43 6.55
C LEU A 82 -20.19 -0.78 6.19
N VAL A 83 -20.02 -1.37 5.02
CA VAL A 83 -18.74 -1.83 4.47
C VAL A 83 -17.91 -0.65 3.94
N ARG A 84 -18.58 0.32 3.32
CA ARG A 84 -17.99 1.57 2.79
C ARG A 84 -17.30 2.42 3.86
N ALA A 85 -17.77 2.37 5.11
CA ALA A 85 -17.28 3.23 6.17
C ALA A 85 -15.80 2.98 6.51
N ASN A 86 -15.31 1.74 6.36
CA ASN A 86 -13.93 1.39 6.72
C ASN A 86 -12.91 1.97 5.72
N PRO A 87 -13.05 1.79 4.38
CA PRO A 87 -12.19 2.46 3.42
C PRO A 87 -12.21 3.98 3.51
N ILE A 88 -13.38 4.60 3.78
CA ILE A 88 -13.45 6.07 3.98
C ILE A 88 -12.59 6.51 5.16
N ARG A 89 -12.66 5.81 6.30
CA ARG A 89 -11.84 6.10 7.49
C ARG A 89 -10.35 5.93 7.17
N TYR A 90 -9.99 4.87 6.45
CA TYR A 90 -8.60 4.67 6.02
C TYR A 90 -8.12 5.80 5.13
N ARG A 91 -8.94 6.25 4.18
CA ARG A 91 -8.60 7.36 3.28
C ARG A 91 -8.27 8.63 4.08
N VAL A 92 -9.03 8.92 5.15
CA VAL A 92 -8.73 10.05 6.04
C VAL A 92 -7.39 9.86 6.74
N LEU A 93 -7.12 8.67 7.30
CA LEU A 93 -5.82 8.33 7.89
C LEU A 93 -4.67 8.49 6.88
N MET A 94 -4.87 8.03 5.64
CA MET A 94 -3.89 8.14 4.57
C MET A 94 -3.56 9.60 4.25
N TYR A 95 -4.57 10.45 4.05
CA TYR A 95 -4.34 11.88 3.81
C TYR A 95 -3.65 12.56 4.98
N TYR A 96 -4.05 12.22 6.21
CA TYR A 96 -3.43 12.74 7.42
C TYR A 96 -1.94 12.36 7.51
N ALA A 97 -1.61 11.08 7.34
CA ALA A 97 -0.22 10.60 7.38
C ALA A 97 0.62 11.15 6.21
N MET A 98 0.07 11.27 5.01
CA MET A 98 0.74 11.95 3.88
C MET A 98 1.03 13.42 4.18
N THR A 99 0.12 14.11 4.86
CA THR A 99 0.32 15.51 5.26
C THR A 99 1.49 15.61 6.25
N LEU A 100 1.57 14.71 7.24
CA LEU A 100 2.70 14.68 8.19
C LEU A 100 4.04 14.45 7.49
N LEU A 101 4.09 13.51 6.54
CA LEU A 101 5.30 13.24 5.75
C LEU A 101 5.70 14.43 4.88
N PHE A 102 4.73 15.13 4.28
CA PHE A 102 4.99 16.32 3.50
C PHE A 102 5.52 17.48 4.36
N ILE A 103 4.92 17.73 5.53
CA ILE A 103 5.41 18.72 6.49
C ILE A 103 6.86 18.39 6.90
N ASN A 104 7.16 17.12 7.21
CA ASN A 104 8.52 16.68 7.53
C ASN A 104 9.51 16.99 6.40
N PHE A 105 9.15 16.71 5.14
CA PHE A 105 9.98 17.04 3.99
C PHE A 105 10.23 18.55 3.83
N VAL A 106 9.20 19.39 4.03
CA VAL A 106 9.34 20.85 3.98
C VAL A 106 10.31 21.34 5.05
N VAL A 107 10.19 20.84 6.28
CA VAL A 107 11.08 21.18 7.41
C VAL A 107 12.53 20.82 7.07
N TRP A 108 12.77 19.63 6.54
CA TRP A 108 14.13 19.20 6.15
C TRP A 108 14.68 19.94 4.94
N THR A 109 13.83 20.40 4.03
CA THR A 109 14.23 21.24 2.91
C THR A 109 14.74 22.60 3.40
N VAL A 110 14.01 23.24 4.32
CA VAL A 110 14.45 24.50 4.95
C VAL A 110 15.76 24.29 5.71
N LEU A 111 15.87 23.18 6.45
CA LEU A 111 17.08 22.84 7.21
C LEU A 111 18.32 22.62 6.34
N ALA A 112 18.16 21.92 5.22
CA ALA A 112 19.21 21.71 4.24
C ALA A 112 19.65 23.03 3.62
N ALA A 113 18.70 23.89 3.25
CA ALA A 113 18.99 25.21 2.69
C ALA A 113 19.73 26.12 3.69
N MET A 114 19.43 26.02 4.98
CA MET A 114 20.10 26.80 6.03
C MET A 114 21.45 26.22 6.47
N GLY A 115 21.83 25.03 6.02
CA GLY A 115 23.07 24.37 6.46
C GLY A 115 23.11 24.08 7.96
N ALA A 116 21.94 23.93 8.61
CA ALA A 116 21.85 23.93 10.08
C ALA A 116 22.39 22.65 10.74
N THR A 117 22.69 21.60 9.96
CA THR A 117 23.22 20.33 10.45
C THR A 117 24.36 19.84 9.56
N GLN A 118 25.32 19.14 10.15
CA GLN A 118 26.49 18.58 9.44
C GLN A 118 26.12 17.64 8.29
N TYR A 119 24.91 17.06 8.33
CA TYR A 119 24.41 16.08 7.35
C TYR A 119 23.06 16.46 6.76
N ALA A 120 22.79 17.76 6.59
CA ALA A 120 21.45 18.24 6.24
C ALA A 120 20.93 17.69 4.90
N TRP A 121 21.81 17.51 3.91
CA TRP A 121 21.46 16.88 2.62
C TRP A 121 21.07 15.41 2.73
N LEU A 122 21.71 14.65 3.64
CA LEU A 122 21.37 13.26 3.87
C LEU A 122 19.97 13.15 4.47
N PHE A 123 19.67 13.95 5.49
CA PHE A 123 18.33 13.94 6.11
C PHE A 123 17.24 14.46 5.19
N TRP A 124 17.55 15.43 4.32
CA TRP A 124 16.65 15.85 3.26
C TRP A 124 16.32 14.71 2.30
N ALA A 125 17.34 14.00 1.80
CA ALA A 125 17.16 12.85 0.90
C ALA A 125 16.36 11.71 1.58
N LEU A 126 16.62 11.45 2.86
CA LEU A 126 15.83 10.50 3.65
C LEU A 126 14.37 10.95 3.78
N SER A 127 14.09 12.22 4.08
CA SER A 127 12.72 12.73 4.16
C SER A 127 11.96 12.66 2.83
N LEU A 128 12.67 12.80 1.70
CA LEU A 128 12.10 12.60 0.38
C LEU A 128 11.75 11.13 0.14
N LEU A 129 12.66 10.22 0.50
CA LEU A 129 12.41 8.77 0.43
C LEU A 129 11.23 8.36 1.31
N ASP A 130 11.09 8.95 2.50
CA ASP A 130 9.97 8.70 3.42
C ASP A 130 8.62 9.01 2.78
N ILE A 131 8.52 10.07 1.96
CA ILE A 131 7.29 10.37 1.20
C ILE A 131 6.96 9.24 0.22
N PHE A 132 7.93 8.79 -0.57
CA PHE A 132 7.71 7.75 -1.57
C PHE A 132 7.34 6.41 -0.93
N LEU A 133 8.10 5.98 0.08
CA LEU A 133 7.83 4.74 0.81
C LEU A 133 6.51 4.82 1.58
N GLY A 134 6.24 5.96 2.21
CA GLY A 134 4.98 6.21 2.90
C GLY A 134 3.79 6.15 1.94
N PHE A 135 3.90 6.74 0.75
CA PHE A 135 2.85 6.67 -0.27
C PHE A 135 2.56 5.23 -0.68
N LEU A 136 3.60 4.44 -0.99
CA LEU A 136 3.44 3.04 -1.38
C LEU A 136 2.80 2.21 -0.26
N LEU A 137 3.26 2.38 0.98
CA LEU A 137 2.75 1.68 2.15
C LEU A 137 1.26 2.01 2.40
N LEU A 138 0.92 3.30 2.40
CA LEU A 138 -0.46 3.74 2.64
C LEU A 138 -1.40 3.36 1.50
N ALA A 139 -0.96 3.50 0.24
CA ALA A 139 -1.74 3.09 -0.92
C ALA A 139 -1.98 1.58 -0.94
N GLY A 140 -0.95 0.79 -0.60
CA GLY A 140 -1.07 -0.67 -0.44
C GLY A 140 -2.10 -1.04 0.62
N GLY A 141 -2.03 -0.46 1.81
CA GLY A 141 -3.01 -0.72 2.87
C GLY A 141 -4.43 -0.26 2.52
N TYR A 142 -4.59 0.87 1.82
CA TYR A 142 -5.90 1.33 1.33
C TYR A 142 -6.49 0.35 0.32
N TYR A 143 -5.68 -0.09 -0.65
CA TYR A 143 -6.09 -1.06 -1.66
C TYR A 143 -6.47 -2.40 -1.03
N SER A 144 -5.64 -2.93 -0.12
CA SER A 144 -5.92 -4.18 0.60
C SER A 144 -7.21 -4.08 1.41
N LEU A 145 -7.44 -2.98 2.14
CA LEU A 145 -8.69 -2.80 2.88
C LEU A 145 -9.90 -2.74 1.96
N PHE A 146 -9.79 -2.01 0.86
CA PHE A 146 -10.89 -1.89 -0.09
C PHE A 146 -11.26 -3.26 -0.70
N ARG A 147 -10.26 -4.01 -1.17
CA ARG A 147 -10.43 -5.39 -1.67
C ARG A 147 -11.02 -6.30 -0.61
N ALA A 148 -10.48 -6.27 0.62
CA ALA A 148 -10.98 -7.08 1.74
C ALA A 148 -12.45 -6.81 2.02
N CYS A 149 -12.86 -5.54 2.03
CA CYS A 149 -14.25 -5.16 2.26
C CYS A 149 -15.17 -5.52 1.08
N ALA A 150 -14.70 -5.40 -0.16
CA ALA A 150 -15.51 -5.66 -1.35
C ALA A 150 -15.71 -7.17 -1.62
N ASP A 151 -14.63 -7.95 -1.56
CA ASP A 151 -14.63 -9.38 -1.88
C ASP A 151 -14.81 -10.29 -0.64
N ASP A 152 -14.77 -9.72 0.56
CA ASP A 152 -14.78 -10.42 1.87
C ASP A 152 -13.72 -11.54 2.00
N ASP A 153 -12.53 -11.28 1.46
CA ASP A 153 -11.45 -12.24 1.37
C ASP A 153 -10.43 -12.07 2.52
N SER A 154 -10.21 -13.16 3.27
CA SER A 154 -9.32 -13.24 4.43
C SER A 154 -7.85 -12.90 4.10
N ALA A 155 -7.38 -13.18 2.89
CA ALA A 155 -6.02 -12.87 2.48
C ALA A 155 -5.79 -11.36 2.39
N TYR A 156 -6.78 -10.61 1.89
CA TYR A 156 -6.70 -9.15 1.81
C TYR A 156 -6.84 -8.49 3.18
N TYR A 157 -7.62 -9.06 4.10
CA TYR A 157 -7.64 -8.61 5.50
C TYR A 157 -6.28 -8.82 6.18
N ALA A 158 -5.64 -9.98 5.98
CA ALA A 158 -4.30 -10.24 6.50
C ALA A 158 -3.28 -9.23 5.94
N ALA A 159 -3.32 -8.95 4.63
CA ALA A 159 -2.49 -7.93 4.02
C ALA A 159 -2.75 -6.53 4.61
N PHE A 160 -4.02 -6.15 4.79
CA PHE A 160 -4.40 -4.90 5.44
C PHE A 160 -3.84 -4.78 6.87
N TYR A 161 -3.92 -5.85 7.67
CA TYR A 161 -3.33 -5.86 9.01
C TYR A 161 -1.81 -5.76 8.96
N GLY A 162 -1.15 -6.38 7.98
CA GLY A 162 0.28 -6.23 7.75
C GLY A 162 0.67 -4.77 7.45
N PHE A 163 -0.01 -4.14 6.50
CA PHE A 163 0.25 -2.73 6.14
C PHE A 163 -0.05 -1.78 7.30
N THR A 164 -1.24 -1.85 7.89
CA THR A 164 -1.67 -0.94 8.96
C THR A 164 -0.91 -1.19 10.25
N GLY A 165 -0.56 -2.44 10.54
CA GLY A 165 0.33 -2.81 11.64
C GLY A 165 1.73 -2.25 11.46
N THR A 166 2.26 -2.26 10.23
CA THR A 166 3.53 -1.60 9.91
C THR A 166 3.44 -0.10 10.13
N VAL A 167 2.37 0.56 9.65
CA VAL A 167 2.14 1.99 9.89
C VAL A 167 2.06 2.31 11.38
N ALA A 168 1.36 1.50 12.17
CA ALA A 168 1.26 1.66 13.61
C ALA A 168 2.64 1.49 14.29
N GLY A 169 3.38 0.44 13.94
CA GLY A 169 4.73 0.19 14.46
C GLY A 169 5.69 1.33 14.13
N LEU A 170 5.70 1.81 12.89
CA LEU A 170 6.50 2.97 12.48
C LEU A 170 6.09 4.23 13.23
N SER A 171 4.78 4.50 13.36
CA SER A 171 4.28 5.67 14.10
C SER A 171 4.69 5.62 15.57
N LEU A 172 4.67 4.44 16.19
CA LEU A 172 5.16 4.25 17.56
C LEU A 172 6.65 4.53 17.66
N ILE A 173 7.47 3.88 16.82
CA ILE A 173 8.93 4.06 16.81
C ILE A 173 9.28 5.53 16.59
N ILE A 174 8.65 6.18 15.60
CA ILE A 174 8.87 7.59 15.27
C ILE A 174 8.43 8.51 16.41
N SER A 175 7.30 8.22 17.06
CA SER A 175 6.84 9.03 18.19
C SER A 175 7.79 8.96 19.39
N ILE A 176 8.55 7.88 19.55
CA ILE A 176 9.43 7.68 20.70
C ILE A 176 10.88 8.04 20.35
N VAL A 177 11.45 7.47 19.29
CA VAL A 177 12.89 7.50 19.01
C VAL A 177 13.30 8.83 18.38
N GLY A 178 14.15 9.58 19.08
CA GLY A 178 14.93 10.67 18.51
C GLY A 178 16.32 10.17 18.16
N PHE A 179 16.68 10.23 16.87
CA PHE A 179 18.00 9.91 16.28
C PHE A 179 18.17 8.46 15.77
N PRO A 180 18.68 8.23 14.53
CA PRO A 180 19.16 9.15 13.50
C PRO A 180 18.12 9.40 12.38
N PHE A 181 16.84 9.52 12.70
CA PHE A 181 15.80 9.71 11.70
C PHE A 181 15.42 11.18 11.50
N SER A 182 14.89 11.49 10.31
CA SER A 182 14.34 12.80 9.95
C SER A 182 13.27 13.26 10.95
N PHE A 183 12.56 12.34 11.58
CA PHE A 183 11.45 12.65 12.47
C PHE A 183 11.84 13.14 13.88
N ASN A 184 10.97 13.96 14.47
CA ASN A 184 11.10 14.45 15.84
C ASN A 184 10.11 13.72 16.78
N GLY A 185 10.65 12.78 17.58
CA GLY A 185 9.90 12.05 18.61
C GLY A 185 10.03 12.64 20.03
N TRP A 186 9.20 12.17 20.96
CA TRP A 186 9.12 12.64 22.35
C TRP A 186 10.46 12.63 23.08
N THR A 187 11.33 11.64 22.84
CA THR A 187 12.66 11.57 23.49
C THR A 187 13.61 12.67 23.02
N ARG A 188 13.37 13.27 21.84
CA ARG A 188 14.19 14.34 21.26
C ARG A 188 14.01 15.68 21.97
N LEU A 189 12.89 15.89 22.68
CA LEU A 189 12.67 17.11 23.47
C LEU A 189 13.75 17.31 24.54
N SER A 190 14.18 16.22 25.20
CA SER A 190 15.25 16.27 26.20
C SER A 190 16.60 16.65 25.57
N TRP A 191 16.91 16.07 24.40
CA TRP A 191 18.14 16.37 23.66
C TRP A 191 18.18 17.81 23.13
N LEU A 192 17.06 18.32 22.62
CA LEU A 192 16.93 19.73 22.20
C LEU A 192 17.09 20.69 23.39
N GLY A 193 16.67 20.27 24.58
CA GLY A 193 16.88 20.99 25.83
C GLY A 193 18.35 21.30 26.12
N SER A 194 19.26 20.40 25.76
CA SER A 194 20.70 20.49 26.06
C SER A 194 21.58 20.93 24.88
N ASN A 195 21.16 20.70 23.63
CA ASN A 195 22.03 20.88 22.45
C ASN A 195 21.58 21.95 21.46
N ALA A 196 20.35 22.47 21.54
CA ALA A 196 19.89 23.50 20.61
C ALA A 196 20.44 24.89 20.96
N THR A 197 20.86 25.64 19.94
CA THR A 197 21.25 27.05 20.10
C THR A 197 20.09 27.90 20.60
N ALA A 198 20.36 28.88 21.48
CA ALA A 198 19.34 29.70 22.14
C ALA A 198 18.33 30.32 21.17
N ASN A 199 18.78 30.75 19.98
CA ASN A 199 17.94 31.42 18.98
C ASN A 199 16.99 30.49 18.22
N SER A 200 17.25 29.18 18.22
CA SER A 200 16.43 28.20 17.47
C SER A 200 15.71 27.20 18.36
N LYS A 201 16.07 27.15 19.65
CA LYS A 201 15.54 26.19 20.63
C LYS A 201 14.01 26.16 20.70
N SER A 202 13.36 27.32 20.76
CA SER A 202 11.89 27.40 20.85
C SER A 202 11.19 26.85 19.61
N PHE A 203 11.72 27.14 18.42
CA PHE A 203 11.20 26.61 17.16
C PHE A 203 11.34 25.08 17.12
N TRP A 204 12.53 24.56 17.45
CA TRP A 204 12.76 23.11 17.46
C TRP A 204 11.91 22.37 18.46
N PHE A 205 11.73 22.95 19.64
CA PHE A 205 10.87 22.37 20.67
C PHE A 205 9.41 22.31 20.21
N ALA A 206 8.90 23.40 19.62
CA ALA A 206 7.54 23.44 19.08
C ALA A 206 7.35 22.42 17.95
N MET A 207 8.28 22.35 16.99
CA MET A 207 8.22 21.39 15.88
C MET A 207 8.25 19.95 16.38
N CYS A 208 9.10 19.65 17.37
CA CYS A 208 9.17 18.32 17.95
C CYS A 208 7.87 17.92 18.64
N ILE A 209 7.21 18.84 19.36
CA ILE A 209 5.90 18.59 19.98
C ILE A 209 4.84 18.35 18.89
N ILE A 210 4.76 19.21 17.89
CA ILE A 210 3.76 19.12 16.81
C ILE A 210 3.88 17.79 16.08
N GLU A 211 5.09 17.38 15.69
CA GLU A 211 5.32 16.10 15.03
C GLU A 211 5.00 14.92 15.95
N SER A 212 5.44 14.96 17.21
CA SER A 212 5.20 13.87 18.14
C SER A 212 3.69 13.66 18.40
N ILE A 213 2.93 14.74 18.55
CA ILE A 213 1.45 14.68 18.61
C ILE A 213 0.90 14.11 17.30
N GLY A 214 1.40 14.61 16.17
CA GLY A 214 1.02 14.16 14.83
C GLY A 214 1.07 12.64 14.68
N TRP A 215 2.24 12.06 14.98
CA TRP A 215 2.49 10.63 14.93
C TRP A 215 1.72 9.83 15.98
N THR A 216 1.53 10.38 17.18
CA THR A 216 0.72 9.75 18.22
C THR A 216 -0.75 9.63 17.78
N VAL A 217 -1.31 10.67 17.16
CA VAL A 217 -2.67 10.64 16.60
C VAL A 217 -2.77 9.63 15.45
N ALA A 218 -1.75 9.57 14.58
CA ALA A 218 -1.70 8.56 13.50
C ALA A 218 -1.70 7.13 14.05
N LEU A 219 -0.91 6.88 15.10
CA LEU A 219 -0.88 5.59 15.80
C LEU A 219 -2.25 5.22 16.37
N VAL A 220 -2.89 6.12 17.11
CA VAL A 220 -4.22 5.88 17.70
C VAL A 220 -5.26 5.61 16.61
N ALA A 221 -5.23 6.38 15.51
CA ALA A 221 -6.14 6.20 14.39
C ALA A 221 -5.91 4.86 13.66
N ALA A 222 -4.66 4.44 13.47
CA ALA A 222 -4.32 3.15 12.88
C ALA A 222 -4.81 1.98 13.75
N LEU A 223 -4.55 2.02 15.06
CA LEU A 223 -5.02 1.00 16.01
C LEU A 223 -6.55 0.94 16.08
N TRP A 224 -7.21 2.10 16.10
CA TRP A 224 -8.67 2.19 16.07
C TRP A 224 -9.25 1.57 14.80
N LEU A 225 -8.60 1.80 13.66
CA LEU A 225 -9.03 1.24 12.38
C LEU A 225 -8.84 -0.28 12.33
N ILE A 226 -7.72 -0.80 12.83
CA ILE A 226 -7.49 -2.24 13.00
C ILE A 226 -8.61 -2.84 13.85
N TYR A 227 -8.91 -2.24 15.02
CA TYR A 227 -9.98 -2.71 15.89
C TYR A 227 -11.36 -2.69 15.20
N LYS A 228 -11.67 -1.63 14.43
CA LYS A 228 -12.93 -1.53 13.68
C LYS A 228 -13.08 -2.61 12.62
N VAL A 229 -12.01 -2.89 11.87
CA VAL A 229 -12.02 -3.92 10.82
C VAL A 229 -12.09 -5.31 11.45
N TRP A 230 -11.34 -5.57 12.52
CA TRP A 230 -11.41 -6.82 13.26
C TRP A 230 -12.82 -7.07 13.81
N ARG A 231 -13.44 -6.06 14.42
CA ARG A 231 -14.83 -6.18 14.90
C ARG A 231 -15.80 -6.45 13.76
N TYR A 232 -15.60 -5.83 12.60
CA TYR A 232 -16.45 -6.07 11.42
C TYR A 232 -16.38 -7.54 10.98
N GLN A 233 -15.19 -8.13 10.92
CA GLN A 233 -15.03 -9.54 10.55
C GLN A 233 -15.78 -10.48 11.52
N ASN A 234 -15.58 -10.30 12.82
CA ASN A 234 -16.23 -11.15 13.83
C ASN A 234 -17.75 -10.94 13.97
N LEU A 235 -18.34 -9.95 13.31
CA LEU A 235 -19.79 -9.76 13.25
C LEU A 235 -20.43 -10.45 12.04
N MET A 236 -19.62 -10.85 11.06
CA MET A 236 -20.07 -11.54 9.85
C MET A 236 -19.93 -13.07 9.93
N ASP A 237 -19.08 -13.56 10.85
CA ASP A 237 -18.96 -14.98 11.23
C ASP A 237 -20.09 -15.42 12.18
#